data_AF-A0A7G7MBT9-F1
#
_entry.id   AF-A0A7G7MBT9-F1
#
_cell.length_a   1.000
_cell.length_b   1.000
_cell.length_c   1.000
_cell.angle_alpha   90.00
_cell.angle_beta   90.00
_cell.angle_gamma   90.00
#
_symmetry.space_group_name_H-M   'P 1'
#
loop_
_entity.id
_entity.type
_entity.pdbx_description
1 polymer ?
#
loop_
_entity_poly.entity_id
_entity_poly.type
_entity_poly.pdbx_seq_one_letter_code
_entity_poly.pdbx_strand_id
1 'polypeptide(L)'
;MTEQFSANLGIAEEMRCTDDPVLGWEWVRDELDAGRPVLCWAEMAELPYLRVKMRMSRHDIVVIGYDDDAGTVVVVDNDRAESQTIGRDDLARARSAVGFPMPTRHTCFRLGFPDALPDLRMAVARACAEAVHGMSDPVPSMGPTAAVGAAGVAAFVADLDLWAEQFPGAALDRALFSLQVFVEKAGTGGGLFRRLQADFLADVGGWLGDPVVLEAAQVYRRLAETWSQTAAAAVGPAPAVDRLLAAVRRIAAALPALELDGVRKLAAVGQRPGPDCSVAAATVELWRADLVVDGVRRVGVLSQCGPCRVLGHPGELDGDEVA
;
A
#
# COMPACT_ATOMS: atom_id res chain seq x y z
N MET A 1 -1.75 0.31 10.24
CA MET A 1 -0.74 0.02 9.21
C MET A 1 0.60 0.64 9.58
N THR A 2 0.68 1.97 9.75
CA THR A 2 1.92 2.68 10.17
C THR A 2 2.53 2.13 11.47
N GLU A 3 1.70 1.87 12.47
CA GLU A 3 2.13 1.28 13.75
C GLU A 3 2.80 -0.09 13.60
N GLN A 4 2.14 -1.03 12.92
CA GLN A 4 2.68 -2.38 12.66
C GLN A 4 3.95 -2.33 11.81
N PHE A 5 3.95 -1.51 10.75
CA PHE A 5 5.13 -1.28 9.92
C PHE A 5 6.31 -0.78 10.77
N SER A 6 6.05 0.20 11.63
CA SER A 6 7.07 0.80 12.49
C SER A 6 7.60 -0.18 13.53
N ALA A 7 6.70 -0.91 14.21
CA ALA A 7 7.06 -1.93 15.19
C ALA A 7 7.90 -3.08 14.57
N ASN A 8 7.54 -3.54 13.37
CA ASN A 8 8.25 -4.61 12.66
C ASN A 8 9.65 -4.20 12.21
N LEU A 9 9.88 -2.91 11.99
CA LEU A 9 11.17 -2.38 11.53
C LEU A 9 11.95 -1.64 12.63
N GLY A 10 11.43 -1.58 13.86
CA GLY A 10 12.07 -0.86 14.96
C GLY A 10 12.10 0.67 14.76
N ILE A 11 11.18 1.20 13.96
CA ILE A 11 11.00 2.64 13.75
C ILE A 11 10.23 3.20 14.94
N ALA A 12 10.78 4.22 15.58
CA ALA A 12 10.05 4.97 16.60
C ALA A 12 8.95 5.80 15.92
N GLU A 13 7.70 5.57 16.28
CA GLU A 13 6.56 6.30 15.74
C GLU A 13 5.97 7.21 16.82
N GLU A 14 5.71 8.46 16.47
CA GLU A 14 4.86 9.36 17.23
C GLU A 14 3.78 9.95 16.31
N MET A 15 2.52 9.56 16.51
CA MET A 15 1.38 10.20 15.86
C MET A 15 0.98 11.47 16.62
N ARG A 16 1.02 12.62 15.95
CA ARG A 16 0.55 13.90 16.48
C ARG A 16 -0.66 14.39 15.73
N CYS A 17 -1.64 14.93 16.45
CA CYS A 17 -2.82 15.56 15.87
C CYS A 17 -3.18 16.85 16.62
N THR A 18 -3.67 17.85 15.90
CA THR A 18 -4.07 19.15 16.44
C THR A 18 -5.12 19.80 15.52
N ASP A 19 -6.04 20.57 16.10
CA ASP A 19 -6.96 21.40 15.32
C ASP A 19 -6.38 22.80 15.03
N ASP A 20 -5.18 23.10 15.57
CA ASP A 20 -4.45 24.35 15.32
C ASP A 20 -3.58 24.24 14.05
N PRO A 21 -3.89 24.98 12.96
CA PRO A 21 -3.15 24.90 11.71
C PRO A 21 -1.71 25.43 11.81
N VAL A 22 -1.44 26.38 12.72
CA VAL A 22 -0.10 26.94 12.92
C VAL A 22 0.78 25.88 13.56
N LEU A 23 0.32 25.31 14.68
CA LEU A 23 1.04 24.24 15.38
C LEU A 23 1.24 23.00 14.49
N GLY A 24 0.21 22.62 13.73
CA GLY A 24 0.27 21.49 12.81
C GLY A 24 1.30 21.68 11.68
N TRP A 25 1.49 22.91 11.22
CA TRP A 25 2.54 23.26 10.27
C TRP A 25 3.93 23.31 10.92
N GLU A 26 4.05 23.90 12.11
CA GLU A 26 5.32 23.96 12.87
C GLU A 26 5.90 22.56 13.08
N TRP A 27 5.08 21.58 13.47
CA TRP A 27 5.56 20.21 13.64
C TRP A 27 6.15 19.58 12.39
N VAL A 28 5.65 19.96 11.21
CA VAL A 28 6.13 19.44 9.93
C VAL A 28 7.40 20.16 9.51
N ARG A 29 7.40 21.50 9.65
CA ARG A 29 8.58 22.32 9.39
C ARG A 29 9.76 21.87 10.25
N ASP A 30 9.55 21.64 11.54
CA ASP A 30 10.61 21.20 12.47
C ASP A 30 11.27 19.88 12.03
N GLU A 31 10.49 18.93 11.51
CA GLU A 31 11.01 17.66 11.00
C GLU A 31 11.76 17.86 9.68
N LEU A 32 11.23 18.67 8.77
CA LEU A 32 11.87 19.01 7.49
C LEU A 32 13.19 19.78 7.70
N ASP A 33 13.23 20.72 8.63
CA ASP A 33 14.44 21.46 9.03
C ASP A 33 15.47 20.55 9.70
N ALA A 34 15.02 19.47 10.34
CA ALA A 34 15.88 18.40 10.83
C ALA A 34 16.16 17.32 9.76
N GLY A 35 15.77 17.57 8.50
CA GLY A 35 16.07 16.72 7.36
C GLY A 35 15.29 15.42 7.27
N ARG A 36 14.12 15.34 7.91
CA ARG A 36 13.28 14.15 7.93
C ARG A 36 11.99 14.39 7.13
N PRO A 37 11.61 13.50 6.21
CA PRO A 37 10.34 13.59 5.52
C PRO A 37 9.19 13.27 6.49
N VAL A 38 8.02 13.86 6.26
CA VAL A 38 6.90 13.79 7.22
C VAL A 38 5.68 13.16 6.57
N LEU A 39 5.27 12.00 7.08
CA LEU A 39 4.00 11.38 6.70
C LEU A 39 2.84 12.16 7.32
N CYS A 40 1.85 12.52 6.52
CA CYS A 40 0.70 13.32 6.94
C CYS A 40 -0.60 12.73 6.41
N TRP A 41 -1.68 12.86 7.18
CA TRP A 41 -3.03 12.68 6.65
C TRP A 41 -3.48 13.90 5.87
N ALA A 42 -4.09 13.67 4.72
CA ALA A 42 -4.70 14.68 3.87
C ALA A 42 -6.06 14.19 3.35
N GLU A 43 -6.90 15.15 2.93
CA GLU A 43 -8.13 14.91 2.18
C GLU A 43 -7.83 14.93 0.67
N MET A 44 -8.07 13.80 0.00
CA MET A 44 -7.84 13.64 -1.44
C MET A 44 -8.49 14.74 -2.28
N ALA A 45 -9.73 15.14 -1.93
CA ALA A 45 -10.48 16.13 -2.70
C ALA A 45 -9.79 17.52 -2.72
N GLU A 46 -9.07 17.87 -1.66
CA GLU A 46 -8.38 19.15 -1.52
C GLU A 46 -6.99 19.16 -2.20
N LEU A 47 -6.45 17.99 -2.58
CA LEU A 47 -5.15 17.91 -3.26
C LEU A 47 -5.29 18.35 -4.72
N PRO A 48 -4.57 19.41 -5.17
CA PRO A 48 -4.81 20.04 -6.47
C PRO A 48 -4.33 19.19 -7.65
N TYR A 49 -3.36 18.30 -7.44
CA TYR A 49 -2.82 17.42 -8.49
C TYR A 49 -3.68 16.16 -8.73
N LEU A 50 -4.59 15.79 -7.82
CA LEU A 50 -5.48 14.66 -8.01
C LEU A 50 -6.68 15.05 -8.89
N ARG A 51 -6.86 14.32 -9.99
CA ARG A 51 -8.04 14.46 -10.87
C ARG A 51 -9.30 13.90 -10.21
N VAL A 52 -9.15 12.83 -9.42
CA VAL A 52 -10.23 12.23 -8.66
C VAL A 52 -10.50 13.08 -7.42
N LYS A 53 -11.77 13.47 -7.22
CA LYS A 53 -12.23 14.29 -6.10
C LYS A 53 -13.09 13.50 -5.10
N MET A 54 -12.75 12.22 -4.94
CA MET A 54 -13.31 11.40 -3.87
C MET A 54 -12.90 11.97 -2.53
N ARG A 55 -13.80 11.95 -1.55
CA ARG A 55 -13.48 12.36 -0.17
C ARG A 55 -12.93 11.18 0.63
N MET A 56 -11.68 11.29 1.06
CA MET A 56 -11.00 10.34 1.92
C MET A 56 -9.95 11.11 2.75
N SER A 57 -10.29 11.42 3.99
CA SER A 57 -9.54 12.27 4.92
C SER A 57 -8.41 11.56 5.67
N ARG A 58 -8.12 10.30 5.33
CA ARG A 58 -6.96 9.53 5.81
C ARG A 58 -6.06 9.11 4.65
N HIS A 59 -5.95 9.97 3.63
CA HIS A 59 -5.01 9.74 2.54
C HIS A 59 -3.61 10.13 2.99
N ASP A 60 -2.69 9.19 2.89
CA ASP A 60 -1.31 9.35 3.35
C ASP A 60 -0.47 10.04 2.27
N ILE A 61 0.11 11.19 2.60
CA ILE A 61 1.10 11.88 1.77
C ILE A 61 2.39 12.10 2.55
N VAL A 62 3.53 12.17 1.85
CA VAL A 62 4.82 12.48 2.48
C VAL A 62 5.25 13.88 2.08
N VAL A 63 5.39 14.79 3.05
CA VAL A 63 5.96 16.12 2.81
C VAL A 63 7.48 15.99 2.87
N ILE A 64 8.18 16.50 1.85
CA ILE A 64 9.64 16.35 1.70
C ILE A 64 10.39 17.68 1.57
N GLY A 65 9.67 18.80 1.54
CA GLY A 65 10.27 20.11 1.37
C GLY A 65 9.27 21.25 1.36
N TYR A 66 9.77 22.48 1.48
CA TYR A 66 8.97 23.68 1.42
C TYR A 66 9.81 24.89 0.99
N ASP A 67 9.12 25.94 0.55
CA ASP A 67 9.67 27.25 0.21
C ASP A 67 8.76 28.31 0.86
N ASP A 68 9.30 29.01 1.86
CA ASP A 68 8.55 30.04 2.60
C ASP A 68 8.30 31.30 1.78
N ASP A 69 9.24 31.69 0.91
CA ASP A 69 9.14 32.88 0.07
C ASP A 69 8.08 32.69 -1.02
N ALA A 70 8.07 31.50 -1.63
CA ALA A 70 7.06 31.12 -2.61
C ALA A 70 5.73 30.66 -1.97
N GLY A 71 5.72 30.35 -0.67
CA GLY A 71 4.55 29.81 0.02
C GLY A 71 4.14 28.42 -0.49
N THR A 72 5.10 27.57 -0.84
CA THR A 72 4.85 26.25 -1.44
C THR A 72 5.44 25.11 -0.61
N VAL A 73 4.91 23.90 -0.84
CA VAL A 73 5.35 22.65 -0.21
C VAL A 73 5.50 21.57 -1.27
N VAL A 74 6.46 20.67 -1.07
CA VAL A 74 6.74 19.54 -1.96
C VAL A 74 6.26 18.25 -1.29
N VAL A 75 5.41 17.50 -1.98
CA VAL A 75 4.79 16.27 -1.48
C VAL A 75 5.03 15.09 -2.42
N VAL A 76 5.15 13.90 -1.85
CA VAL A 76 5.16 12.61 -2.57
C VAL A 76 3.88 11.87 -2.22
N ASP A 77 3.26 11.27 -3.23
CA ASP A 77 1.98 10.58 -3.14
C ASP A 77 2.03 9.28 -3.95
N ASN A 78 1.24 8.28 -3.55
CA ASN A 78 1.30 6.90 -4.06
C ASN A 78 0.87 6.74 -5.53
N ASP A 79 0.09 7.68 -6.07
CA ASP A 79 -0.44 7.62 -7.45
C ASP A 79 0.50 8.28 -8.48
N ARG A 80 1.70 8.73 -8.06
CA ARG A 80 2.63 9.49 -8.93
C ARG A 80 4.07 9.11 -8.70
N ALA A 81 4.84 9.03 -9.80
CA ALA A 81 6.27 8.81 -9.73
C ALA A 81 7.02 10.08 -9.29
N GLU A 82 6.53 11.25 -9.71
CA GLU A 82 7.16 12.53 -9.43
C GLU A 82 6.57 13.21 -8.18
N SER A 83 7.42 13.91 -7.43
CA SER A 83 6.98 14.82 -6.38
C SER A 83 6.13 15.95 -6.94
N GLN A 84 5.14 16.40 -6.17
CA GLN A 84 4.22 17.48 -6.53
C GLN A 84 4.51 18.71 -5.69
N THR A 85 4.50 19.89 -6.30
CA THR A 85 4.55 21.18 -5.58
C THR A 85 3.14 21.76 -5.48
N ILE A 86 2.70 22.08 -4.28
CA ILE A 86 1.38 22.67 -4.00
C ILE A 86 1.51 23.91 -3.13
N GLY A 87 0.47 24.74 -3.06
CA GLY A 87 0.44 25.89 -2.15
C GLY A 87 0.36 25.44 -0.69
N ARG A 88 0.99 26.19 0.23
CA ARG A 88 0.90 25.93 1.67
C ARG A 88 -0.55 25.98 2.17
N ASP A 89 -1.38 26.85 1.60
CA ASP A 89 -2.80 26.95 1.92
C ASP A 89 -3.60 25.74 1.42
N ASP A 90 -3.21 25.14 0.29
CA ASP A 90 -3.84 23.90 -0.22
C ASP A 90 -3.55 22.74 0.74
N LEU A 91 -2.29 22.63 1.19
CA LEU A 91 -1.90 21.64 2.20
C LEU A 91 -2.67 21.86 3.51
N ALA A 92 -2.81 23.10 3.97
CA ALA A 92 -3.55 23.42 5.20
C ALA A 92 -5.04 23.01 5.11
N ARG A 93 -5.69 23.26 3.96
CA ARG A 93 -7.08 22.80 3.73
C ARG A 93 -7.18 21.29 3.69
N ALA A 94 -6.28 20.62 2.97
CA ALA A 94 -6.26 19.17 2.90
C ALA A 94 -6.07 18.52 4.28
N ARG A 95 -5.33 19.18 5.17
CA ARG A 95 -5.00 18.71 6.53
C ARG A 95 -5.96 19.17 7.63
N SER A 96 -6.99 19.96 7.31
CA SER A 96 -8.03 20.40 8.25
C SER A 96 -9.41 19.82 7.93
N ALA A 97 -9.50 18.91 6.97
CA ALA A 97 -10.75 18.27 6.56
C ALA A 97 -11.40 17.48 7.71
N VAL A 98 -12.72 17.65 7.85
CA VAL A 98 -13.58 16.96 8.84
C VAL A 98 -14.37 15.78 8.24
N GLY A 99 -14.01 15.37 7.03
CA GLY A 99 -14.73 14.38 6.23
C GLY A 99 -14.54 12.92 6.65
N PHE A 100 -15.04 12.01 5.81
CA PHE A 100 -14.90 10.55 5.96
C PHE A 100 -13.46 10.09 5.67
N PRO A 101 -12.90 9.12 6.41
CA PRO A 101 -13.54 8.36 7.48
C PRO A 101 -13.59 9.07 8.84
N MET A 102 -12.74 10.07 9.06
CA MET A 102 -12.75 10.92 10.26
C MET A 102 -11.88 12.17 10.07
N PRO A 103 -12.01 13.21 10.92
CA PRO A 103 -11.22 14.43 10.77
C PRO A 103 -9.71 14.19 10.72
N THR A 104 -9.04 14.87 9.80
CA THR A 104 -7.57 14.86 9.60
C THR A 104 -6.83 15.45 10.80
N ARG A 105 -7.34 16.54 11.39
CA ARG A 105 -6.76 17.24 12.56
C ARG A 105 -5.25 17.45 12.44
N HIS A 106 -4.82 17.96 11.28
CA HIS A 106 -3.42 18.18 10.93
C HIS A 106 -2.48 17.01 11.25
N THR A 107 -3.00 15.77 11.23
CA THR A 107 -2.28 14.59 11.72
C THR A 107 -0.99 14.38 10.93
N CYS A 108 0.11 14.19 11.65
CA CYS A 108 1.40 13.81 11.11
C CYS A 108 2.05 12.71 11.95
N PHE A 109 2.90 11.92 11.32
CA PHE A 109 3.65 10.85 11.95
C PHE A 109 5.12 11.21 11.90
N ARG A 110 5.73 11.32 13.08
CA ARG A 110 7.17 11.45 13.21
C ARG A 110 7.75 10.06 13.26
N LEU A 111 8.62 9.75 12.29
CA LEU A 111 9.22 8.44 12.12
C LEU A 111 10.72 8.55 12.39
N GLY A 112 11.14 8.03 13.55
CA GLY A 112 12.53 7.87 13.95
C GLY A 112 13.07 6.53 13.47
N PHE A 113 13.71 6.51 12.31
CA PHE A 113 14.33 5.30 11.77
C PHE A 113 15.54 4.88 12.61
N PRO A 114 15.72 3.58 12.90
CA PRO A 114 16.88 3.11 13.66
C PRO A 114 18.15 3.17 12.81
N ASP A 115 19.31 3.28 13.47
CA ASP A 115 20.63 3.23 12.80
C ASP A 115 20.89 1.89 12.09
N ALA A 116 20.22 0.83 12.53
CA ALA A 116 20.24 -0.49 11.92
C ALA A 116 18.84 -1.11 11.93
N LEU A 117 18.43 -1.66 10.79
CA LEU A 117 17.17 -2.41 10.70
C LEU A 117 17.28 -3.76 11.40
N PRO A 118 16.14 -4.32 11.87
CA PRO A 118 16.09 -5.68 12.37
C PRO A 118 16.43 -6.70 11.27
N ASP A 119 16.76 -7.91 11.68
CA ASP A 119 16.94 -9.03 10.76
C ASP A 119 15.72 -9.18 9.83
N LEU A 120 15.98 -9.23 8.53
CA LEU A 120 14.93 -9.26 7.50
C LEU A 120 14.03 -10.49 7.67
N ARG A 121 14.60 -11.66 8.00
CA ARG A 121 13.80 -12.88 8.19
C ARG A 121 12.85 -12.73 9.39
N MET A 122 13.30 -12.14 10.49
CA MET A 122 12.45 -11.83 11.64
C MET A 122 11.37 -10.81 11.31
N ALA A 123 11.70 -9.74 10.58
CA ALA A 123 10.71 -8.72 10.17
C ALA A 123 9.63 -9.33 9.26
N VAL A 124 10.02 -10.15 8.28
CA VAL A 124 9.11 -10.86 7.38
C VAL A 124 8.23 -11.85 8.13
N ALA A 125 8.80 -12.64 9.06
CA ALA A 125 8.03 -13.58 9.87
C ALA A 125 6.96 -12.87 10.71
N ARG A 126 7.30 -11.76 11.37
CA ARG A 126 6.34 -10.95 12.14
C ARG A 126 5.24 -10.37 11.25
N ALA A 127 5.61 -9.75 10.13
CA ALA A 127 4.64 -9.20 9.18
C ALA A 127 3.68 -10.28 8.64
N CYS A 128 4.19 -11.47 8.33
CA CYS A 128 3.35 -12.59 7.89
C CYS A 128 2.42 -13.09 9.00
N ALA A 129 2.90 -13.18 10.24
CA ALA A 129 2.07 -13.57 11.39
C ALA A 129 0.95 -12.55 11.66
N GLU A 130 1.24 -11.25 11.55
CA GLU A 130 0.25 -10.18 11.68
C GLU A 130 -0.79 -10.23 10.55
N ALA A 131 -0.38 -10.46 9.31
CA ALA A 131 -1.29 -10.64 8.19
C ALA A 131 -2.22 -11.86 8.39
N VAL A 132 -1.68 -12.98 8.92
CA VAL A 132 -2.49 -14.15 9.28
C VAL A 132 -3.50 -13.83 10.37
N HIS A 133 -3.08 -13.12 11.42
CA HIS A 133 -3.98 -12.71 12.51
C HIS A 133 -5.11 -11.82 11.96
N GLY A 134 -4.78 -10.81 11.15
CA GLY A 134 -5.76 -9.93 10.51
C GLY A 134 -6.72 -10.64 9.54
N MET A 135 -6.38 -11.83 9.04
CA MET A 135 -7.26 -12.63 8.18
C MET A 135 -8.06 -13.69 8.93
N SER A 136 -7.59 -14.13 10.11
CA SER A 136 -8.19 -15.24 10.85
C SER A 136 -9.05 -14.79 12.02
N ASP A 137 -8.68 -13.71 12.70
CA ASP A 137 -9.41 -13.11 13.82
C ASP A 137 -9.48 -11.57 13.70
N PRO A 138 -10.05 -11.07 12.59
CA PRO A 138 -10.18 -9.63 12.36
C PRO A 138 -11.16 -8.96 13.34
N VAL A 139 -10.77 -7.79 13.85
CA VAL A 139 -11.71 -6.87 14.50
C VAL A 139 -12.46 -6.09 13.40
N PRO A 140 -13.80 -6.09 13.37
CA PRO A 140 -14.56 -5.31 12.40
C PRO A 140 -14.25 -3.81 12.54
N SER A 141 -13.72 -3.20 11.47
CA SER A 141 -13.25 -1.81 11.50
C SER A 141 -14.19 -0.81 10.82
N MET A 142 -15.14 -1.28 9.99
CA MET A 142 -16.06 -0.40 9.24
C MET A 142 -17.47 -1.00 9.15
N GLY A 143 -18.41 -0.38 9.85
CA GLY A 143 -19.85 -0.68 9.73
C GLY A 143 -20.25 -2.11 10.12
N PRO A 144 -21.55 -2.42 10.05
CA PRO A 144 -22.03 -3.78 10.23
C PRO A 144 -21.61 -4.62 9.01
N THR A 145 -20.74 -5.61 9.25
CA THR A 145 -20.34 -6.60 8.25
C THR A 145 -20.74 -7.99 8.75
N ALA A 146 -21.23 -8.84 7.85
CA ALA A 146 -21.64 -10.20 8.21
C ALA A 146 -20.43 -11.11 8.51
N ALA A 147 -19.29 -10.84 7.84
CA ALA A 147 -18.04 -11.55 8.03
C ALA A 147 -16.86 -10.67 7.59
N VAL A 148 -15.68 -11.00 8.10
CA VAL A 148 -14.41 -10.29 7.87
C VAL A 148 -13.28 -11.32 7.66
N GLY A 149 -12.13 -10.88 7.14
CA GLY A 149 -10.98 -11.76 6.90
C GLY A 149 -11.29 -12.86 5.87
N ALA A 150 -10.76 -14.06 6.07
CA ALA A 150 -10.95 -15.18 5.14
C ALA A 150 -12.42 -15.63 5.07
N ALA A 151 -13.15 -15.55 6.18
CA ALA A 151 -14.60 -15.79 6.21
C ALA A 151 -15.37 -14.74 5.41
N GLY A 152 -14.91 -13.48 5.41
CA GLY A 152 -15.47 -12.41 4.58
C GLY A 152 -15.37 -12.67 3.09
N VAL A 153 -14.25 -13.27 2.63
CA VAL A 153 -14.10 -13.68 1.21
C VAL A 153 -15.08 -14.79 0.85
N ALA A 154 -15.28 -15.78 1.73
CA ALA A 154 -16.28 -16.82 1.52
C ALA A 154 -17.71 -16.26 1.50
N ALA A 155 -18.04 -15.34 2.41
CA ALA A 155 -19.32 -14.66 2.45
C ALA A 155 -19.57 -13.83 1.19
N PHE A 156 -18.59 -13.06 0.73
CA PHE A 156 -18.68 -12.31 -0.53
C PHE A 156 -19.03 -13.21 -1.71
N VAL A 157 -18.36 -14.37 -1.84
CA VAL A 157 -18.61 -15.30 -2.96
C VAL A 157 -20.00 -15.93 -2.87
N ALA A 158 -20.49 -16.22 -1.67
CA ALA A 158 -21.86 -16.69 -1.47
C ALA A 158 -22.89 -15.61 -1.78
N ASP A 159 -22.63 -14.36 -1.38
CA ASP A 159 -23.53 -13.23 -1.61
C ASP A 159 -23.76 -12.95 -3.10
N LEU A 160 -22.78 -13.22 -3.97
CA LEU A 160 -22.92 -13.07 -5.42
C LEU A 160 -24.13 -13.84 -5.98
N ASP A 161 -24.53 -14.95 -5.36
CA ASP A 161 -25.72 -15.73 -5.78
C ASP A 161 -27.03 -14.96 -5.55
N LEU A 162 -27.01 -13.98 -4.64
CA LEU A 162 -28.16 -13.15 -4.27
C LEU A 162 -28.19 -11.80 -4.98
N TRP A 163 -27.11 -11.40 -5.67
CA TRP A 163 -26.98 -10.04 -6.22
C TRP A 163 -27.99 -9.72 -7.32
N ALA A 164 -28.36 -10.70 -8.15
CA ALA A 164 -29.35 -10.49 -9.21
C ALA A 164 -30.73 -10.10 -8.64
N GLU A 165 -31.10 -10.66 -7.48
CA GLU A 165 -32.34 -10.35 -6.77
C GLU A 165 -32.22 -9.04 -5.97
N GLN A 166 -31.12 -8.86 -5.25
CA GLN A 166 -30.92 -7.70 -4.37
C GLN A 166 -30.68 -6.38 -5.14
N PHE A 167 -30.16 -6.45 -6.36
CA PHE A 167 -29.84 -5.27 -7.17
C PHE A 167 -30.55 -5.29 -8.54
N PRO A 168 -31.88 -5.13 -8.61
CA PRO A 168 -32.59 -5.25 -9.88
C PRO A 168 -32.20 -4.16 -10.91
N GLY A 169 -32.15 -4.56 -12.19
CA GLY A 169 -31.91 -3.67 -13.33
C GLY A 169 -30.55 -2.96 -13.26
N ALA A 170 -30.56 -1.64 -13.46
CA ALA A 170 -29.35 -0.82 -13.48
C ALA A 170 -28.61 -0.76 -12.12
N ALA A 171 -29.19 -1.28 -11.03
CA ALA A 171 -28.49 -1.44 -9.77
C ALA A 171 -27.42 -2.53 -9.85
N LEU A 172 -27.67 -3.65 -10.53
CA LEU A 172 -26.68 -4.72 -10.70
C LEU A 172 -25.48 -4.24 -11.52
N ASP A 173 -25.72 -3.50 -12.61
CA ASP A 173 -24.63 -2.90 -13.39
C ASP A 173 -23.73 -2.02 -12.53
N ARG A 174 -24.32 -1.20 -11.67
CA ARG A 174 -23.56 -0.35 -10.73
C ARG A 174 -22.79 -1.18 -9.71
N ALA A 175 -23.39 -2.21 -9.14
CA ALA A 175 -22.71 -3.09 -8.18
C ALA A 175 -21.51 -3.83 -8.82
N LEU A 176 -21.67 -4.37 -10.03
CA LEU A 176 -20.61 -5.02 -10.78
C LEU A 176 -19.51 -4.03 -11.21
N PHE A 177 -19.88 -2.83 -11.63
CA PHE A 177 -18.91 -1.78 -11.92
C PHE A 177 -18.13 -1.37 -10.65
N SER A 178 -18.80 -1.22 -9.51
CA SER A 178 -18.16 -0.96 -8.23
C SER A 178 -17.17 -2.05 -7.85
N LEU A 179 -17.50 -3.33 -8.08
CA LEU A 179 -16.56 -4.44 -7.86
C LEU A 179 -15.25 -4.23 -8.63
N GLN A 180 -15.33 -3.87 -9.92
CA GLN A 180 -14.14 -3.55 -10.72
C GLN A 180 -13.34 -2.39 -10.13
N VAL A 181 -14.02 -1.31 -9.73
CA VAL A 181 -13.36 -0.13 -9.16
C VAL A 181 -12.66 -0.47 -7.84
N PHE A 182 -13.30 -1.21 -6.94
CA PHE A 182 -12.71 -1.55 -5.65
C PHE A 182 -11.53 -2.53 -5.78
N VAL A 183 -11.62 -3.50 -6.67
CA VAL A 183 -10.54 -4.49 -6.86
C VAL A 183 -9.31 -3.86 -7.53
N GLU A 184 -9.50 -2.93 -8.47
CA GLU A 184 -8.39 -2.44 -9.32
C GLU A 184 -7.97 -0.99 -9.09
N LYS A 185 -8.85 -0.11 -8.59
CA LYS A 185 -8.65 1.35 -8.65
C LYS A 185 -8.80 2.09 -7.32
N ALA A 186 -9.36 1.46 -6.29
CA ALA A 186 -9.60 2.10 -5.00
C ALA A 186 -8.38 2.10 -4.07
N GLY A 187 -7.17 2.35 -4.60
CA GLY A 187 -5.93 2.37 -3.80
C GLY A 187 -5.48 0.99 -3.30
N THR A 188 -5.98 -0.09 -3.92
CA THR A 188 -5.70 -1.47 -3.50
C THR A 188 -4.48 -2.10 -4.18
N GLY A 189 -3.80 -1.38 -5.08
CA GLY A 189 -2.69 -1.90 -5.87
C GLY A 189 -3.08 -3.00 -6.88
N GLY A 190 -4.37 -3.21 -7.12
CA GLY A 190 -4.89 -4.28 -7.97
C GLY A 190 -5.02 -5.62 -7.23
N GLY A 191 -6.00 -6.44 -7.63
CA GLY A 191 -6.26 -7.72 -6.98
C GLY A 191 -6.58 -7.60 -5.49
N LEU A 192 -7.15 -6.46 -5.06
CA LEU A 192 -7.56 -6.20 -3.67
C LEU A 192 -6.43 -6.39 -2.64
N PHE A 193 -5.28 -5.74 -2.86
CA PHE A 193 -4.00 -5.83 -2.11
C PHE A 193 -3.19 -7.11 -2.28
N ARG A 194 -3.75 -8.16 -2.91
CA ARG A 194 -3.01 -9.42 -3.04
C ARG A 194 -1.82 -9.31 -3.98
N ARG A 195 -1.86 -8.39 -4.94
CA ARG A 195 -0.72 -8.10 -5.83
C ARG A 195 0.47 -7.55 -5.05
N LEU A 196 0.22 -6.53 -4.22
CA LEU A 196 1.25 -5.95 -3.34
C LEU A 196 1.83 -6.99 -2.39
N GLN A 197 0.99 -7.85 -1.81
CA GLN A 197 1.45 -8.96 -0.97
C GLN A 197 2.30 -9.98 -1.76
N ALA A 198 1.91 -10.31 -3.00
CA ALA A 198 2.65 -11.22 -3.86
C ALA A 198 4.04 -10.67 -4.22
N ASP A 199 4.11 -9.38 -4.56
CA ASP A 199 5.36 -8.72 -4.95
C ASP A 199 6.30 -8.59 -3.75
N PHE A 200 5.77 -8.18 -2.58
CA PHE A 200 6.52 -8.20 -1.32
C PHE A 200 7.12 -9.57 -1.02
N LEU A 201 6.32 -10.64 -1.09
CA LEU A 201 6.80 -12.00 -0.81
C LEU A 201 7.81 -12.47 -1.86
N ALA A 202 7.65 -12.08 -3.13
CA ALA A 202 8.59 -12.44 -4.19
C ALA A 202 9.96 -11.78 -3.96
N ASP A 203 9.98 -10.49 -3.64
CA ASP A 203 11.20 -9.73 -3.39
C ASP A 203 11.94 -10.27 -2.16
N VAL A 204 11.26 -10.37 -1.01
CA VAL A 204 11.91 -10.83 0.23
C VAL A 204 12.28 -12.32 0.15
N GLY A 205 11.49 -13.14 -0.54
CA GLY A 205 11.82 -14.54 -0.82
C GLY A 205 13.07 -14.67 -1.70
N GLY A 206 13.22 -13.79 -2.68
CA GLY A 206 14.41 -13.70 -3.53
C GLY A 206 15.66 -13.27 -2.76
N TRP A 207 15.55 -12.22 -1.93
CA TRP A 207 16.66 -11.74 -1.11
C TRP A 207 17.11 -12.75 -0.04
N LEU A 208 16.16 -13.48 0.55
CA LEU A 208 16.44 -14.49 1.58
C LEU A 208 16.82 -15.86 0.99
N GLY A 209 16.60 -16.08 -0.31
CA GLY A 209 16.68 -17.40 -0.94
C GLY A 209 15.74 -18.41 -0.31
N ASP A 210 14.56 -17.98 0.17
CA ASP A 210 13.66 -18.81 0.97
C ASP A 210 12.51 -19.40 0.13
N PRO A 211 12.53 -20.72 -0.17
CA PRO A 211 11.52 -21.33 -1.02
C PRO A 211 10.12 -21.30 -0.42
N VAL A 212 9.99 -21.29 0.91
CA VAL A 212 8.67 -21.23 1.58
C VAL A 212 8.01 -19.87 1.35
N VAL A 213 8.80 -18.80 1.38
CA VAL A 213 8.32 -17.44 1.09
C VAL A 213 7.96 -17.32 -0.40
N LEU A 214 8.79 -17.88 -1.29
CA LEU A 214 8.51 -17.89 -2.73
C LEU A 214 7.25 -18.69 -3.09
N GLU A 215 6.99 -19.80 -2.42
CA GLU A 215 5.72 -20.53 -2.56
C GLU A 215 4.52 -19.69 -2.12
N ALA A 216 4.63 -18.95 -1.01
CA ALA A 216 3.60 -18.02 -0.58
C ALA A 216 3.37 -16.92 -1.64
N ALA A 217 4.43 -16.36 -2.21
CA ALA A 217 4.36 -15.37 -3.28
C ALA A 217 3.57 -15.88 -4.49
N GLN A 218 3.80 -17.13 -4.91
CA GLN A 218 3.08 -17.74 -6.02
C GLN A 218 1.58 -17.91 -5.75
N VAL A 219 1.20 -18.31 -4.53
CA VAL A 219 -0.22 -18.40 -4.14
C VAL A 219 -0.87 -17.03 -4.17
N TYR A 220 -0.23 -16.01 -3.60
CA TYR A 220 -0.75 -14.64 -3.61
C TYR A 220 -0.85 -14.05 -5.01
N ARG A 221 0.07 -14.39 -5.91
CA ARG A 221 -0.02 -13.98 -7.32
C ARG A 221 -1.25 -14.56 -8.00
N ARG A 222 -1.52 -15.86 -7.84
CA ARG A 222 -2.75 -16.49 -8.35
C ARG A 222 -4.01 -15.89 -7.74
N LEU A 223 -3.98 -15.58 -6.45
CA LEU A 223 -5.11 -14.96 -5.74
C LEU A 223 -5.38 -13.54 -6.27
N ALA A 224 -4.32 -12.75 -6.50
CA ALA A 224 -4.41 -11.43 -7.12
C ALA A 224 -4.97 -11.50 -8.55
N GLU A 225 -4.46 -12.42 -9.36
CA GLU A 225 -4.97 -12.66 -10.72
C GLU A 225 -6.43 -13.09 -10.72
N THR A 226 -6.84 -13.95 -9.80
CA THR A 226 -8.24 -14.41 -9.67
C THR A 226 -9.17 -13.26 -9.28
N TRP A 227 -8.74 -12.38 -8.38
CA TRP A 227 -9.47 -11.14 -8.07
C TRP A 227 -9.57 -10.24 -9.29
N SER A 228 -8.46 -9.97 -9.98
CA SER A 228 -8.45 -9.14 -11.20
C SER A 228 -9.32 -9.73 -12.31
N GLN A 229 -9.35 -11.05 -12.49
CA GLN A 229 -10.21 -11.72 -13.46
C GLN A 229 -11.68 -11.65 -13.08
N THR A 230 -12.00 -11.82 -11.79
CA THR A 230 -13.36 -11.64 -11.26
C THR A 230 -13.86 -10.22 -11.54
N ALA A 231 -13.02 -9.23 -11.28
CA ALA A 231 -13.30 -7.83 -11.52
C ALA A 231 -13.48 -7.53 -13.02
N ALA A 232 -12.57 -8.01 -13.87
CA ALA A 232 -12.65 -7.82 -15.31
C ALA A 232 -13.92 -8.43 -15.93
N ALA A 233 -14.36 -9.58 -15.41
CA ALA A 233 -15.63 -10.20 -15.81
C ALA A 233 -16.86 -9.38 -15.38
N ALA A 234 -16.72 -8.51 -14.39
CA ALA A 234 -17.77 -7.64 -13.88
C ALA A 234 -17.97 -6.36 -14.73
N VAL A 235 -17.29 -6.24 -15.88
CA VAL A 235 -17.52 -5.18 -16.86
C VAL A 235 -17.61 -5.75 -18.27
N GLY A 236 -18.38 -5.12 -19.15
CA GLY A 236 -18.53 -5.57 -20.54
C GLY A 236 -19.92 -5.30 -21.12
N PRO A 237 -20.12 -5.57 -22.42
CA PRO A 237 -21.36 -5.23 -23.13
C PRO A 237 -22.51 -6.22 -22.89
N ALA A 238 -22.24 -7.40 -22.33
CA ALA A 238 -23.28 -8.39 -22.03
C ALA A 238 -24.20 -7.93 -20.88
N PRO A 239 -25.46 -8.41 -20.82
CA PRO A 239 -26.36 -8.12 -19.71
C PRO A 239 -25.74 -8.43 -18.34
N ALA A 240 -26.00 -7.59 -17.34
CA ALA A 240 -25.39 -7.68 -16.02
C ALA A 240 -25.60 -9.05 -15.34
N VAL A 241 -26.81 -9.60 -15.46
CA VAL A 241 -27.15 -10.93 -14.92
C VAL A 241 -26.32 -12.03 -15.59
N ASP A 242 -26.13 -11.97 -16.90
CA ASP A 242 -25.32 -12.96 -17.63
C ASP A 242 -23.85 -12.86 -17.22
N ARG A 243 -23.32 -11.64 -17.08
CA ARG A 243 -21.95 -11.41 -16.58
C ARG A 243 -21.75 -11.98 -15.18
N LEU A 244 -22.71 -11.71 -14.28
CA LEU A 244 -22.70 -12.22 -12.91
C LEU A 244 -22.68 -13.76 -12.89
N LEU A 245 -23.66 -14.40 -13.53
CA LEU A 245 -23.87 -15.84 -13.42
C LEU A 245 -22.87 -16.67 -14.23
N ALA A 246 -22.52 -16.23 -15.46
CA ALA A 246 -21.66 -17.02 -16.35
C ALA A 246 -20.15 -16.84 -16.06
N ALA A 247 -19.74 -15.68 -15.56
CA ALA A 247 -18.33 -15.32 -15.46
C ALA A 247 -17.91 -14.93 -14.04
N VAL A 248 -18.49 -13.87 -13.46
CA VAL A 248 -18.05 -13.32 -12.16
C VAL A 248 -18.13 -14.39 -11.07
N ARG A 249 -19.31 -15.00 -10.88
CA ARG A 249 -19.54 -16.01 -9.84
C ARG A 249 -18.67 -17.25 -10.02
N ARG A 250 -18.48 -17.67 -11.28
CA ARG A 250 -17.67 -18.85 -11.63
C ARG A 250 -16.19 -18.65 -11.33
N ILE A 251 -15.63 -17.48 -11.65
CA ILE A 251 -14.21 -17.16 -11.38
C ILE A 251 -14.03 -16.94 -9.87
N ALA A 252 -14.92 -16.17 -9.25
CA ALA A 252 -14.89 -15.87 -7.82
C ALA A 252 -14.98 -17.12 -6.94
N ALA A 253 -15.58 -18.21 -7.43
CA ALA A 253 -15.69 -19.49 -6.70
C ALA A 253 -14.34 -20.07 -6.23
N ALA A 254 -13.23 -19.73 -6.88
CA ALA A 254 -11.90 -20.18 -6.48
C ALA A 254 -11.31 -19.36 -5.31
N LEU A 255 -11.79 -18.14 -5.09
CA LEU A 255 -11.21 -17.20 -4.11
C LEU A 255 -11.18 -17.75 -2.68
N PRO A 256 -12.23 -18.38 -2.12
CA PRO A 256 -12.20 -18.80 -0.72
C PRO A 256 -11.13 -19.87 -0.45
N ALA A 257 -10.97 -20.84 -1.36
CA ALA A 257 -9.96 -21.88 -1.25
C ALA A 257 -8.54 -21.32 -1.41
N LEU A 258 -8.34 -20.41 -2.37
CA LEU A 258 -7.05 -19.75 -2.58
C LEU A 258 -6.67 -18.83 -1.40
N GLU A 259 -7.64 -18.13 -0.82
CA GLU A 259 -7.42 -17.26 0.34
C GLU A 259 -6.99 -18.08 1.56
N LEU A 260 -7.67 -19.21 1.84
CA LEU A 260 -7.26 -20.12 2.92
C LEU A 260 -5.88 -20.74 2.68
N ASP A 261 -5.54 -21.06 1.44
CA ASP A 261 -4.20 -21.55 1.11
C ASP A 261 -3.14 -20.45 1.30
N GLY A 262 -3.43 -19.22 0.88
CA GLY A 262 -2.58 -18.05 1.09
C GLY A 262 -2.31 -17.80 2.57
N VAL A 263 -3.36 -17.77 3.40
CA VAL A 263 -3.24 -17.62 4.86
C VAL A 263 -2.41 -18.75 5.46
N ARG A 264 -2.60 -20.00 5.02
CA ARG A 264 -1.78 -21.14 5.48
C ARG A 264 -0.31 -20.98 5.11
N LYS A 265 0.00 -20.51 3.89
CA LYS A 265 1.38 -20.26 3.46
C LYS A 265 2.03 -19.11 4.24
N LEU A 266 1.31 -18.03 4.51
CA LEU A 266 1.81 -16.97 5.40
C LEU A 266 2.05 -17.48 6.82
N ALA A 267 1.17 -18.32 7.35
CA ALA A 267 1.35 -18.91 8.68
C ALA A 267 2.63 -19.76 8.74
N ALA A 268 2.93 -20.52 7.69
CA ALA A 268 4.18 -21.27 7.58
C ALA A 268 5.42 -20.36 7.55
N VAL A 269 5.33 -19.16 6.98
CA VAL A 269 6.42 -18.16 7.06
C VAL A 269 6.50 -17.56 8.46
N GLY A 270 5.37 -17.19 9.07
CA GLY A 270 5.32 -16.51 10.37
C GLY A 270 5.69 -17.37 11.57
N GLN A 271 5.57 -18.70 11.46
CA GLN A 271 5.93 -19.65 12.55
C GLN A 271 7.42 -20.02 12.56
N ARG A 272 8.24 -19.53 11.62
CA ARG A 272 9.63 -19.92 11.54
C ARG A 272 10.49 -19.12 12.52
N PRO A 273 11.32 -19.79 13.35
CA PRO A 273 12.22 -19.10 14.25
C PRO A 273 13.19 -18.23 13.43
N GLY A 274 13.52 -17.06 13.97
CA GLY A 274 14.66 -16.27 13.48
C GLY A 274 15.95 -17.11 13.54
N PRO A 275 16.95 -16.81 12.70
CA PRO A 275 18.21 -17.55 12.75
C PRO A 275 18.85 -17.42 14.15
N ASP A 276 19.52 -18.47 14.62
CA ASP A 276 20.46 -18.34 15.73
C ASP A 276 21.48 -17.25 15.37
N CYS A 277 21.58 -16.25 16.24
CA CYS A 277 22.33 -15.01 16.07
C CYS A 277 23.68 -15.21 15.33
N SER A 278 23.69 -14.98 14.02
CA SER A 278 24.83 -14.43 13.29
C SER A 278 24.42 -14.09 11.86
N VAL A 279 24.85 -12.90 11.44
CA VAL A 279 25.04 -12.41 10.06
C VAL A 279 24.08 -11.31 9.58
N ALA A 280 24.74 -10.17 9.35
CA ALA A 280 24.47 -9.02 8.47
C ALA A 280 23.30 -8.10 8.82
N ALA A 281 23.60 -7.10 9.67
CA ALA A 281 22.93 -5.81 9.60
C ALA A 281 23.05 -5.26 8.18
N ALA A 282 21.94 -5.14 7.47
CA ALA A 282 21.89 -4.33 6.27
C ALA A 282 22.04 -2.87 6.70
N THR A 283 23.12 -2.23 6.26
CA THR A 283 23.28 -0.79 6.43
C THR A 283 22.24 -0.12 5.56
N VAL A 284 21.24 0.51 6.16
CA VAL A 284 20.34 1.41 5.43
C VAL A 284 21.19 2.57 4.93
N GLU A 285 21.10 2.89 3.64
CA GLU A 285 21.48 4.22 3.17
C GLU A 285 20.57 5.22 3.90
N LEU A 286 21.03 5.69 5.06
CA LEU A 286 20.36 6.69 5.86
C LEU A 286 20.16 7.94 5.00
N TRP A 287 18.91 8.36 4.88
CA TRP A 287 18.51 9.66 4.34
C TRP A 287 19.40 10.74 4.96
N ARG A 288 20.23 11.39 4.15
CA ARG A 288 20.99 12.56 4.60
C ARG A 288 20.25 13.81 4.18
N ALA A 289 19.93 14.60 5.19
CA ALA A 289 19.45 15.97 5.11
C ALA A 289 20.41 16.84 4.28
N ASP A 290 19.86 17.90 3.69
CA ASP A 290 20.55 19.02 3.04
C ASP A 290 20.83 18.88 1.53
N LEU A 291 19.78 18.61 0.74
CA LEU A 291 19.75 18.96 -0.67
C LEU A 291 18.94 20.25 -0.88
N VAL A 292 19.63 21.36 -1.11
CA VAL A 292 19.01 22.55 -1.71
C VAL A 292 19.08 22.39 -3.22
N VAL A 293 17.93 22.15 -3.87
CA VAL A 293 17.82 22.09 -5.33
C VAL A 293 16.94 23.25 -5.77
N ASP A 294 17.50 24.15 -6.58
CA ASP A 294 16.81 25.34 -7.12
C ASP A 294 16.19 26.26 -6.05
N GLY A 295 16.82 26.38 -4.88
CA GLY A 295 16.35 27.23 -3.78
C GLY A 295 15.30 26.58 -2.86
N VAL A 296 14.84 25.37 -3.19
CA VAL A 296 13.89 24.61 -2.37
C VAL A 296 14.66 23.69 -1.41
N ARG A 297 14.36 23.74 -0.11
CA ARG A 297 14.86 22.75 0.85
C ARG A 297 14.19 21.42 0.57
N ARG A 298 14.96 20.38 0.26
CA ARG A 298 14.48 19.03 0.04
C ARG A 298 15.23 18.03 0.90
N VAL A 299 14.51 17.03 1.37
CA VAL A 299 15.10 15.77 1.82
C VAL A 299 15.20 14.83 0.62
N GLY A 300 16.38 14.27 0.35
CA GLY A 300 16.59 13.36 -0.79
C GLY A 300 17.60 12.26 -0.50
N VAL A 301 17.62 11.23 -1.36
CA VAL A 301 18.56 10.10 -1.28
C VAL A 301 19.78 10.42 -2.13
N LEU A 302 20.96 10.55 -1.51
CA LEU A 302 22.23 10.48 -2.22
C LEU A 302 22.55 9.00 -2.46
N SER A 303 22.13 8.45 -3.61
CA SER A 303 22.65 7.15 -4.02
C SER A 303 24.11 7.33 -4.44
N GLN A 304 25.04 6.74 -3.68
CA GLN A 304 26.32 6.35 -4.26
C GLN A 304 26.15 4.93 -4.77
N CYS A 305 25.70 4.80 -6.01
CA CYS A 305 25.87 3.55 -6.75
C CYS A 305 27.39 3.27 -6.88
N GLY A 306 27.96 2.54 -5.92
CA GLY A 306 29.13 1.70 -6.19
C GLY A 306 28.75 0.64 -7.23
N PRO A 307 29.71 0.13 -8.02
CA PRO A 307 29.39 -0.67 -9.20
C PRO A 307 28.73 -1.98 -8.77
N CYS A 308 27.41 -2.06 -8.91
CA CYS A 308 26.68 -3.30 -8.85
C CYS A 308 27.18 -4.14 -10.04
N ARG A 309 28.08 -5.09 -9.77
CA ARG A 309 28.48 -6.10 -10.75
C ARG A 309 27.22 -6.88 -11.13
N VAL A 310 26.69 -6.57 -12.30
CA VAL A 310 25.79 -7.45 -13.03
C VAL A 310 26.52 -8.79 -13.14
N LEU A 311 26.06 -9.79 -12.39
CA LEU A 311 26.44 -11.17 -12.60
C LEU A 311 25.82 -11.59 -13.93
N GLY A 312 26.56 -11.39 -15.01
CA GLY A 312 26.20 -11.87 -16.33
C GLY A 312 26.12 -13.39 -16.34
N HIS A 313 24.97 -13.92 -16.77
CA HIS A 313 24.90 -15.28 -17.28
C HIS A 313 25.62 -15.33 -18.65
N PRO A 314 26.44 -16.35 -18.93
CA PRO A 314 27.08 -16.51 -20.23
C PRO A 314 26.08 -17.14 -21.20
N GLY A 315 25.90 -16.51 -22.34
CA GLY A 315 25.06 -17.00 -23.43
C GLY A 315 25.17 -16.07 -24.61
N GLU A 316 26.23 -16.27 -25.40
CA GLU A 316 26.41 -15.75 -26.75
C GLU A 316 25.12 -15.91 -27.56
N LEU A 317 24.68 -14.86 -28.25
CA LEU A 317 24.37 -14.92 -29.68
C LEU A 317 24.65 -13.55 -30.32
N ASP A 318 25.45 -13.63 -31.38
CA ASP A 318 25.93 -12.58 -32.27
C ASP A 318 24.85 -11.65 -32.84
N GLY A 319 25.28 -10.42 -33.13
CA GLY A 319 25.40 -9.97 -34.52
C GLY A 319 24.20 -9.25 -35.15
N ASP A 320 24.51 -8.04 -35.60
CA ASP A 320 23.91 -7.27 -36.71
C ASP A 320 22.61 -6.48 -36.41
N GLU A 321 22.71 -5.15 -36.35
CA GLU A 321 22.49 -4.19 -37.47
C GLU A 321 20.97 -4.01 -37.72
N VAL A 322 20.35 -2.84 -37.61
CA VAL A 322 20.40 -1.71 -38.58
C VAL A 322 19.48 -0.58 -38.04
N ALA A 323 19.93 0.67 -38.27
CA ALA A 323 19.22 1.96 -38.46
C ALA A 323 17.86 2.24 -37.78
#